data_AF-M0J9Q4-F1
#
_entry.id   AF-M0J9Q4-F1
#
_cell.length_a   1.000
_cell.length_b   1.000
_cell.length_c   1.000
_cell.angle_alpha   90.00
_cell.angle_beta   90.00
_cell.angle_gamma   90.00
#
_symmetry.space_group_name_H-M   'P 1'
#
loop_
_entity.id
_entity.type
_entity.pdbx_description
1 polymer ?
#
loop_
_entity_poly.entity_id
_entity_poly.type
_entity_poly.pdbx_seq_one_letter_code
_entity_poly.pdbx_strand_id
1 'polypeptide(L)' 'MAEGSNPMTGQRTTMSDELETAVAKFLNDYKRAMTEYEKGYADADATLSVVDSHVDELREAQE' A
#
# COMPACT_ATOMS: atom_id res chain seq x y z
N MET A 1 2.67 -19.22 41.00
CA MET A 1 3.79 -18.30 40.70
C MET A 1 3.59 -17.79 39.30
N ALA A 2 3.58 -16.47 39.14
CA ALA A 2 3.09 -15.79 37.94
C ALA A 2 4.08 -15.95 36.77
N GLU A 3 3.65 -16.58 35.68
CA GLU A 3 4.24 -16.33 34.37
C GLU A 3 3.50 -15.14 33.77
N GLY A 4 4.17 -14.00 33.81
CA GLY A 4 3.68 -12.76 33.23
C GLY A 4 3.41 -12.95 31.75
N SER A 5 2.13 -12.96 31.38
CA SER A 5 1.70 -12.66 30.02
C SER A 5 2.29 -11.31 29.66
N ASN A 6 3.27 -11.28 28.76
CA ASN A 6 3.84 -10.05 28.25
C ASN A 6 2.98 -9.57 27.06
N PRO A 7 2.16 -8.52 27.20
CA PRO A 7 1.20 -8.11 26.16
C PRO A 7 1.83 -7.30 25.01
N MET A 8 3.16 -7.17 24.95
CA MET A 8 3.84 -6.20 24.07
C MET A 8 4.12 -6.71 22.64
N THR A 9 3.59 -7.88 22.23
CA THR A 9 3.86 -8.44 20.89
C THR A 9 2.76 -8.15 19.87
N GLY A 10 1.58 -7.66 20.29
CA GLY A 10 0.44 -7.45 19.39
C GLY A 10 0.54 -6.24 18.46
N GLN A 11 1.38 -5.26 18.77
CA GLN A 11 1.39 -3.96 18.07
C GLN A 11 2.42 -3.85 16.93
N ARG A 12 3.40 -4.76 16.87
CA ARG A 12 4.44 -4.73 15.82
C ARG A 12 4.05 -5.53 14.59
N THR A 13 3.22 -6.55 14.74
CA THR A 13 2.71 -7.34 13.60
C THR A 13 1.68 -6.54 12.83
N THR A 14 0.83 -5.75 13.50
CA THR A 14 -0.22 -4.97 12.83
C THR A 14 0.33 -3.90 11.89
N MET A 15 1.37 -3.16 12.26
CA MET A 15 1.99 -2.19 11.35
C MET A 15 2.65 -2.85 10.15
N SER A 16 3.31 -4.01 10.34
CA SER A 16 3.84 -4.78 9.21
C SER A 16 2.73 -5.31 8.30
N ASP A 17 1.63 -5.80 8.86
CA ASP A 17 0.48 -6.31 8.11
C ASP A 17 -0.26 -5.18 7.37
N GLU A 18 -0.34 -3.98 7.96
CA GLU A 18 -0.87 -2.77 7.35
C GLU A 18 -0.02 -2.31 6.16
N LEU A 19 1.30 -2.27 6.32
CA LEU A 19 2.24 -1.95 5.24
C LEU A 19 2.19 -3.00 4.13
N GLU A 20 2.16 -4.30 4.45
CA GLU A 20 2.02 -5.38 3.47
C GLU A 20 0.71 -5.25 2.66
N THR A 21 -0.38 -4.88 3.33
CA THR A 21 -1.68 -4.62 2.70
C THR A 21 -1.62 -3.40 1.78
N ALA A 22 -0.99 -2.30 2.23
CA ALA A 22 -0.81 -1.09 1.44
C ALA A 22 0.04 -1.36 0.19
N VAL A 23 1.14 -2.10 0.32
CA VAL A 23 1.99 -2.52 -0.81
C VAL A 23 1.20 -3.39 -1.80
N ALA A 24 0.42 -4.35 -1.31
CA ALA A 24 -0.40 -5.21 -2.16
C ALA A 24 -1.44 -4.41 -2.97
N LYS A 25 -2.09 -3.44 -2.32
CA LYS A 25 -3.02 -2.51 -2.96
C LYS A 25 -2.32 -1.67 -4.03
N PHE A 26 -1.20 -1.03 -3.68
CA PHE A 26 -0.40 -0.24 -4.61
C PHE A 26 -0.03 -1.02 -5.88
N LEU A 27 0.47 -2.25 -5.73
CA LEU A 27 0.86 -3.08 -6.88
C LEU A 27 -0.33 -3.49 -7.76
N ASN A 28 -1.52 -3.64 -7.19
CA ASN A 28 -2.73 -3.91 -7.96
C ASN A 28 -3.16 -2.67 -8.76
N ASP A 29 -3.21 -1.53 -8.08
CA ASP A 29 -3.67 -0.27 -8.65
C ASP A 29 -2.71 0.22 -9.74
N TYR A 30 -1.40 0.09 -9.53
CA TYR A 30 -0.38 0.39 -10.54
C TYR A 30 -0.58 -0.45 -11.82
N LYS A 31 -0.79 -1.76 -11.68
CA LYS A 31 -1.02 -2.65 -12.84
C LYS A 31 -2.28 -2.25 -13.60
N ARG A 32 -3.32 -1.85 -12.87
CA ARG A 32 -4.57 -1.38 -13.46
C ARG A 32 -4.36 -0.08 -14.24
N ALA A 33 -3.72 0.91 -13.64
CA ALA A 33 -3.43 2.19 -14.29
C ALA A 33 -2.59 2.00 -15.57
N MET A 34 -1.58 1.13 -15.53
CA MET A 34 -0.77 0.81 -16.72
C MET A 34 -1.60 0.06 -17.78
N THR A 35 -2.46 -0.88 -17.38
CA THR A 35 -3.34 -1.58 -18.31
C THR A 35 -4.34 -0.62 -18.98
N GLU A 36 -4.85 0.35 -18.24
CA GLU A 36 -5.75 1.39 -18.78
C GLU A 36 -5.01 2.29 -19.77
N TYR A 37 -3.76 2.69 -19.46
CA TYR A 37 -2.89 3.42 -20.38
C TYR A 37 -2.58 2.63 -21.66
N GLU A 38 -2.15 1.36 -21.53
CA GLU A 38 -1.81 0.49 -22.66
C GLU A 38 -3.00 0.25 -23.61
N LYS A 39 -4.22 0.22 -23.05
CA LYS A 39 -5.47 0.11 -23.82
C LYS A 39 -5.92 1.44 -24.43
N GLY A 40 -5.23 2.55 -24.13
CA GLY A 40 -5.59 3.89 -24.56
C GLY A 40 -6.84 4.44 -23.86
N TYR A 41 -7.19 3.92 -22.68
CA TYR A 41 -8.31 4.41 -21.87
C TYR A 41 -7.92 5.58 -20.96
N ALA A 42 -6.62 5.81 -20.76
CA ALA A 42 -6.07 6.92 -19.98
C ALA A 42 -4.88 7.54 -20.72
N ASP A 43 -4.76 8.86 -20.60
CA ASP A 43 -3.58 9.61 -21.08
C ASP A 43 -2.41 9.47 -20.09
N ALA A 44 -1.19 9.68 -20.58
CA ALA A 44 0.02 9.55 -19.76
C ALA A 44 -0.02 10.40 -18.48
N ASP A 45 -0.46 11.66 -18.59
CA ASP A 45 -0.56 12.56 -17.43
C ASP A 45 -1.59 12.07 -16.40
N ALA A 46 -2.71 11.50 -16.86
CA ALA A 46 -3.72 10.93 -15.99
C ALA A 46 -3.18 9.67 -15.28
N THR A 47 -2.48 8.81 -16.00
CA THR A 47 -1.82 7.63 -15.42
C THR A 47 -0.77 8.01 -14.39
N LEU A 48 0.07 9.01 -14.69
CA LEU A 48 1.08 9.50 -13.75
C LEU A 48 0.45 10.09 -12.49
N SER A 49 -0.62 10.89 -12.62
CA SER A 49 -1.33 11.44 -11.47
C SER A 49 -1.92 10.34 -10.57
N VAL A 50 -2.42 9.25 -11.15
CA VAL A 50 -2.93 8.09 -10.39
C VAL A 50 -1.79 7.39 -9.67
N VAL A 51 -0.68 7.13 -10.35
CA VAL A 51 0.49 6.48 -9.75
C VAL A 51 1.07 7.32 -8.62
N ASP A 52 1.24 8.63 -8.80
CA ASP A 52 1.73 9.54 -7.75
C ASP A 52 0.81 9.52 -6.52
N SER A 53 -0.51 9.54 -6.72
CA SER A 53 -1.46 9.43 -5.60
C SER A 53 -1.29 8.12 -4.82
N HIS A 54 -1.06 7.00 -5.50
CA HIS A 54 -0.84 5.72 -4.82
C HIS A 54 0.53 5.65 -4.13
N VAL A 55 1.54 6.34 -4.66
CA VAL A 55 2.84 6.49 -3.99
C VAL A 55 2.69 7.28 -2.70
N ASP A 56 1.93 8.38 -2.71
CA ASP A 56 1.68 9.18 -1.51
C ASP A 56 0.96 8.37 -0.42
N GLU A 57 -0.08 7.61 -0.78
CA GLU A 57 -0.76 6.68 0.14
C GLU A 57 0.21 5.64 0.73
N LEU A 58 1.15 5.12 -0.07
CA LEU A 58 2.13 4.14 0.38
C LEU A 58 3.17 4.77 1.32
N ARG A 59 3.55 6.03 1.09
CA ARG A 59 4.47 6.77 1.97
C ARG A 59 3.83 7.07 3.32
N GLU A 60 2.56 7.47 3.33
CA GLU A 60 1.80 7.67 4.56
C GLU A 60 1.67 6.38 5.37
N ALA A 61 1.50 5.23 4.71
CA ALA A 61 1.45 3.92 5.38
C ALA A 61 2.82 3.44 5.90
N GLN A 62 3.92 4.04 5.46
CA GLN A 62 5.28 3.66 5.85
C GLN A 62 5.81 4.46 7.06
N GLU A 63 5.25 5.64 7.33
CA GLU A 63 5.60 6.53 8.45
C GLU A 63 4.89 6.16 9.76
#